data_AF-A0A0G1KW97-F1
#
_entry.id   AF-A0A0G1KW97-F1
#
_cell.length_a   1.000
_cell.length_b   1.000
_cell.length_c   1.000
_cell.angle_alpha   90.00
_cell.angle_beta   90.00
_cell.angle_gamma   90.00
#
_symmetry.space_group_name_H-M   'P 1'
#
loop_
_entity.id
_entity.type
_entity.pdbx_description
1 polymer ?
#
loop_
_entity_poly.entity_id
_entity_poly.type
_entity_poly.pdbx_seq_one_letter_code
_entity_poly.pdbx_strand_id
1 'polypeptide(L)'
;TGTEVTFGGVYSLTKHDLETGFLDFLLSEFSWFLALNSQRGFSITLNGEPLDYRGHIADEENFEIIHDKTGTVFSITYVRWKEKLPKEPSRYYYLDSSGKEKWKEASAIKNKGDKFFHSMFIKSAYFDSFSFQTSEENGQDPLLGGARSDAQFRFMRKKTANYLRIKRKPFLDEFADKLVLEYENAQIISPSEKTGKRDISQIIRMLYKMQPRLFSSLNLEQKKMLVGLLELAIGSDKKADIPKIINSIIELSEEEQNELSEIFSRKDAPE
;
A
#
# COMPACT_ATOMS: atom_id res chain seq x y z
N THR A 1 15.46 11.56 33.44
CA THR A 1 16.63 10.75 33.02
C THR A 1 16.62 10.65 31.51
N GLY A 2 17.78 10.73 30.89
CA GLY A 2 17.92 10.71 29.43
C GLY A 2 19.33 10.28 29.05
N THR A 3 19.58 10.18 27.75
CA THR A 3 20.89 9.85 27.20
C THR A 3 21.24 10.92 26.18
N GLU A 4 22.36 11.59 26.41
CA GLU A 4 22.96 12.50 25.44
C GLU A 4 24.12 11.77 24.76
N VAL A 5 24.14 11.81 23.43
CA VAL A 5 25.21 11.22 22.62
C VAL A 5 25.73 12.28 21.66
N THR A 6 27.03 12.55 21.74
CA THR A 6 27.71 13.52 20.89
C THR A 6 28.71 12.79 20.00
N PHE A 7 28.56 12.96 18.69
CA PHE A 7 29.51 12.43 17.70
C PHE A 7 30.46 13.54 17.25
N GLY A 8 31.75 13.24 17.17
CA GLY A 8 32.79 14.13 16.64
C GLY A 8 33.53 13.50 15.47
N GLY A 9 34.35 14.29 14.75
CA GLY A 9 35.17 13.79 13.64
C GLY A 9 34.39 13.52 12.34
N VAL A 10 33.20 14.10 12.18
CA VAL A 10 32.41 14.01 10.95
C VAL A 10 32.81 15.16 10.02
N TYR A 11 33.70 14.88 9.07
CA TYR A 11 34.23 15.89 8.14
C TYR A 11 33.44 16.01 6.83
N SER A 12 32.63 15.00 6.49
CA SER A 12 31.88 14.93 5.23
C SER A 12 30.47 15.52 5.31
N LEU A 13 29.96 15.79 6.52
CA LEU A 13 28.63 16.35 6.74
C LEU A 13 28.76 17.84 7.01
N THR A 14 28.26 18.66 6.09
CA THR A 14 28.30 20.13 6.24
C THR A 14 27.01 20.65 6.86
N LYS A 15 27.04 21.90 7.36
CA LYS A 15 25.84 22.60 7.79
C LYS A 15 24.79 22.69 6.67
N HIS A 16 25.24 22.89 5.43
CA HIS A 16 24.35 22.93 4.28
C HIS A 16 23.62 21.60 4.06
N ASP A 17 24.30 20.45 4.20
CA ASP A 17 23.66 19.12 4.08
C ASP A 17 22.59 18.89 5.16
N LEU A 18 22.76 19.46 6.35
CA LEU A 18 21.76 19.42 7.42
C LEU A 18 20.60 20.39 7.21
N GLU A 19 20.83 21.48 6.48
CA GLU A 19 19.81 22.48 6.14
C GLU A 19 19.06 22.11 4.85
N THR A 20 19.65 21.27 3.99
CA THR A 20 19.09 20.86 2.70
C THR A 20 18.76 19.37 2.70
N GLY A 21 17.47 19.04 2.67
CA GLY A 21 17.00 17.65 2.53
C GLY A 21 17.14 16.77 3.76
N PHE A 22 17.87 17.16 4.81
CA PHE A 22 17.91 16.37 6.06
C PHE A 22 16.55 16.33 6.77
N LEU A 23 15.80 17.44 6.76
CA LEU A 23 14.42 17.47 7.25
C LEU A 23 13.56 16.46 6.47
N ASP A 24 13.64 16.47 5.14
CA ASP A 24 12.90 15.55 4.28
C ASP A 24 13.29 14.10 4.55
N PHE A 25 14.58 13.82 4.77
CA PHE A 25 15.08 12.52 5.18
C PHE A 25 14.45 12.07 6.50
N LEU A 26 14.47 12.93 7.54
CA LEU A 26 13.89 12.57 8.83
C LEU A 26 12.37 12.35 8.72
N LEU A 27 11.66 13.19 7.98
CA LEU A 27 10.23 13.00 7.75
C LEU A 27 9.96 11.69 6.99
N SER A 28 10.71 11.39 5.95
CA SER A 28 10.61 10.13 5.19
C SER A 28 10.86 8.90 6.06
N GLU A 29 11.83 8.98 6.98
CA GLU A 29 12.24 7.85 7.82
C GLU A 29 11.33 7.66 9.05
N PHE A 30 10.85 8.75 9.66
CA PHE A 30 10.23 8.73 10.99
C PHE A 30 8.75 9.14 11.03
N SER A 31 8.13 9.56 9.93
CA SER A 31 6.70 9.94 9.92
C SER A 31 5.79 8.84 10.48
N TRP A 32 6.03 7.58 10.12
CA TRP A 32 5.28 6.44 10.65
C TRP A 32 5.43 6.27 12.16
N PHE A 33 6.63 6.51 12.67
CA PHE A 33 6.94 6.34 14.09
C PHE A 33 6.26 7.44 14.92
N LEU A 34 6.28 8.67 14.42
CA LEU A 34 5.60 9.80 15.05
C LEU A 34 4.08 9.61 15.03
N ALA A 35 3.51 9.12 13.92
CA ALA A 35 2.09 8.81 13.84
C ALA A 35 1.67 7.69 14.82
N LEU A 36 2.45 6.59 14.86
CA LEU A 36 2.23 5.45 15.76
C LEU A 36 2.23 5.89 17.24
N ASN A 37 3.12 6.84 17.60
CA ASN A 37 3.32 7.30 18.97
C ASN A 37 2.68 8.67 19.26
N SER A 38 1.77 9.13 18.40
CA SER A 38 1.12 10.45 18.49
C SER A 38 0.41 10.66 19.83
N GLN A 39 -0.20 9.61 20.37
CA GLN A 39 -0.90 9.62 21.67
C GLN A 39 0.05 9.45 22.87
N ARG A 40 1.33 9.16 22.64
CA ARG A 40 2.34 8.93 23.68
C ARG A 40 3.28 10.12 23.87
N GLY A 41 3.04 11.23 23.17
CA GLY A 41 3.81 12.47 23.29
C GLY A 41 5.24 12.37 22.74
N PHE A 42 5.51 11.43 21.82
CA PHE A 42 6.82 11.32 21.19
C PHE A 42 6.98 12.44 20.16
N SER A 43 8.12 13.11 20.19
CA SER A 43 8.50 14.16 19.25
C SER A 43 9.96 13.99 18.84
N ILE A 44 10.25 14.29 17.58
CA ILE A 44 11.62 14.49 17.09
C ILE A 44 11.73 15.99 16.81
N THR A 45 12.82 16.62 17.28
CA THR A 45 13.08 18.04 17.08
C THR A 45 14.38 18.23 16.32
N LEU A 46 14.37 19.10 15.31
CA LEU A 46 15.55 19.53 14.58
C LEU A 46 15.76 21.02 14.86
N ASN A 47 16.92 21.38 15.43
CA ASN A 47 17.23 22.76 15.84
C ASN A 47 16.18 23.40 16.77
N GLY A 48 15.56 22.59 17.63
CA GLY A 48 14.49 23.03 18.54
C GLY A 48 13.08 23.00 17.94
N GLU A 49 12.94 22.86 16.62
CA GLU A 49 11.65 22.81 15.95
C GLU A 49 11.15 21.36 15.82
N PRO A 50 9.91 21.04 16.24
CA PRO A 50 9.35 19.71 16.10
C PRO A 50 9.07 19.37 14.64
N LEU A 51 9.35 18.12 14.26
CA LEU A 51 8.98 17.59 12.95
C LEU A 51 7.46 17.47 12.82
N ASP A 52 6.89 18.07 11.78
CA ASP A 52 5.48 17.88 11.42
C ASP A 52 5.31 16.83 10.32
N TYR A 53 5.00 15.60 10.74
CA TYR A 53 4.76 14.49 9.82
C TYR A 53 3.41 14.57 9.10
N ARG A 54 2.49 15.44 9.50
CA ARG A 54 1.13 15.51 8.91
C ARG A 54 1.19 15.84 7.42
N GLY A 55 2.20 16.61 7.00
CA GLY A 55 2.48 16.89 5.59
C GLY A 55 2.71 15.64 4.74
N HIS A 56 3.11 14.51 5.33
CA HIS A 56 3.36 13.24 4.64
C HIS A 56 2.14 12.30 4.61
N ILE A 57 1.06 12.67 5.31
CA ILE A 57 -0.20 11.92 5.33
C ILE A 57 -1.04 12.31 4.11
N ALA A 58 -1.50 11.30 3.38
CA ALA A 58 -2.32 11.44 2.18
C ALA A 58 -3.80 11.12 2.44
N ASP A 59 -4.09 10.27 3.42
CA ASP A 59 -5.42 9.97 3.96
C ASP A 59 -5.24 9.42 5.38
N GLU A 60 -6.17 9.71 6.28
CA GLU A 60 -6.18 9.18 7.65
C GLU A 60 -7.60 8.97 8.11
N GLU A 61 -7.86 7.85 8.79
CA GLU A 61 -9.17 7.56 9.34
C GLU A 61 -9.04 6.76 10.63
N ASN A 62 -9.89 7.10 11.61
CA ASN A 62 -9.99 6.40 12.88
C ASN A 62 -11.37 5.74 12.98
N PHE A 63 -11.39 4.46 13.33
CA PHE A 63 -12.63 3.71 13.49
C PHE A 63 -12.45 2.58 14.50
N GLU A 64 -13.56 2.01 14.95
CA GLU A 64 -13.55 0.86 15.84
C GLU A 64 -14.24 -0.34 15.20
N ILE A 65 -13.74 -1.54 15.53
CA ILE A 65 -14.46 -2.78 15.27
C ILE A 65 -14.61 -3.55 16.57
N ILE A 66 -15.79 -4.16 16.74
CA ILE A 66 -16.15 -4.90 17.93
C ILE A 66 -16.42 -6.34 17.52
N HIS A 67 -15.82 -7.29 18.23
CA HIS A 67 -16.14 -8.70 18.07
C HIS A 67 -17.33 -9.06 18.97
N ASP A 68 -18.53 -9.14 18.39
CA ASP A 68 -19.81 -9.25 19.11
C ASP A 68 -19.83 -10.37 20.18
N LYS A 69 -19.21 -11.53 19.89
CA LYS A 69 -19.25 -12.68 20.80
C LYS A 69 -18.45 -12.47 22.09
N THR A 70 -17.38 -11.69 22.04
CA THR A 70 -16.47 -11.50 23.19
C THR A 70 -16.50 -10.07 23.72
N GLY A 71 -17.17 -9.14 23.02
CA GLY A 71 -17.15 -7.71 23.33
C GLY A 71 -15.78 -7.07 23.13
N THR A 72 -14.81 -7.77 22.51
CA THR A 72 -13.47 -7.23 22.31
C THR A 72 -13.50 -6.07 21.32
N VAL A 73 -13.05 -4.90 21.78
CA VAL A 73 -12.95 -3.68 20.98
C VAL A 73 -11.53 -3.53 20.44
N PHE A 74 -11.46 -3.17 19.15
CA PHE A 74 -10.22 -2.79 18.49
C PHE A 74 -10.37 -1.38 17.93
N SER A 75 -9.63 -0.42 18.47
CA SER A 75 -9.56 0.94 17.94
C SER A 75 -8.46 0.99 16.88
N ILE A 76 -8.78 1.46 15.70
CA ILE A 76 -7.94 1.35 14.51
C ILE A 76 -7.69 2.74 13.93
N THR A 77 -6.41 3.05 13.70
CA THR A 77 -5.99 4.21 12.90
C THR A 77 -5.39 3.71 11.60
N TYR A 78 -6.02 4.09 10.49
CA TYR A 78 -5.49 3.93 9.15
C TYR A 78 -4.75 5.19 8.75
N VAL A 79 -3.54 5.04 8.23
CA VAL A 79 -2.77 6.14 7.61
C VAL A 79 -2.31 5.71 6.22
N ARG A 80 -2.61 6.51 5.21
CA ARG A 80 -2.02 6.42 3.88
C ARG A 80 -0.91 7.45 3.75
N TRP A 81 0.25 7.02 3.29
CA TRP A 81 1.41 7.89 3.11
C TRP A 81 1.44 8.44 1.67
N LYS A 82 1.85 9.70 1.52
CA LYS A 82 2.07 10.31 0.18
C LYS A 82 3.20 9.62 -0.58
N GLU A 83 4.18 9.12 0.16
CA GLU A 83 5.42 8.56 -0.38
C GLU A 83 5.77 7.21 0.25
N LYS A 84 6.73 6.53 -0.37
CA LYS A 84 7.25 5.26 0.14
C LYS A 84 8.06 5.53 1.40
N LEU A 85 7.74 4.81 2.46
CA LEU A 85 8.60 4.72 3.64
C LEU A 85 9.77 3.76 3.35
N PRO A 86 11.04 4.22 3.35
CA PRO A 86 12.17 3.45 2.84
C PRO A 86 12.41 2.12 3.57
N LYS A 87 12.38 2.13 4.90
CA LYS A 87 12.64 0.95 5.76
C LYS A 87 11.40 0.38 6.44
N GLU A 88 10.25 0.98 6.19
CA GLU A 88 9.00 0.64 6.88
C GLU A 88 7.87 0.37 5.86
N PRO A 89 7.86 -0.81 5.20
CA PRO A 89 6.78 -1.17 4.29
C PRO A 89 5.43 -1.21 4.99
N SER A 90 4.34 -1.26 4.20
CA SER A 90 2.99 -1.26 4.76
C SER A 90 2.73 -2.40 5.73
N ARG A 91 2.36 -2.07 6.97
CA ARG A 91 2.27 -3.00 8.10
C ARG A 91 1.01 -2.82 8.93
N TYR A 92 0.65 -3.89 9.62
CA TYR A 92 -0.18 -3.83 10.82
C TYR A 92 0.72 -3.68 12.05
N TYR A 93 0.36 -2.77 12.94
CA TYR A 93 1.00 -2.57 14.24
C TYR A 93 -0.01 -2.88 15.32
N TYR A 94 0.37 -3.71 16.27
CA TYR A 94 -0.49 -4.10 17.39
C TYR A 94 -0.03 -3.36 18.65
N LEU A 95 -0.94 -2.55 19.17
CA LEU A 95 -0.71 -1.67 20.31
C LEU A 95 -1.52 -2.15 21.52
N ASP A 96 -0.87 -2.22 22.67
CA ASP A 96 -1.57 -2.50 23.92
C ASP A 96 -2.48 -1.34 24.38
N SER A 97 -3.18 -1.53 25.48
CA SER A 97 -4.05 -0.51 26.09
C SER A 97 -3.32 0.82 26.38
N SER A 98 -2.01 0.80 26.62
CA SER A 98 -1.16 1.98 26.81
C SER A 98 -0.71 2.64 25.50
N GLY A 99 -0.99 2.01 24.35
CA GLY A 99 -0.55 2.47 23.04
C GLY A 99 0.88 2.04 22.69
N LYS A 100 1.50 1.15 23.48
CA LYS A 100 2.86 0.66 23.20
C LYS A 100 2.80 -0.46 22.17
N GLU A 101 3.67 -0.39 21.16
CA GLU A 101 3.83 -1.46 20.17
C GLU A 101 4.27 -2.76 20.86
N LYS A 102 3.47 -3.82 20.66
CA LYS A 102 3.79 -5.19 21.06
C LYS A 102 4.34 -6.01 19.91
N TRP A 103 3.82 -5.77 18.71
CA TRP A 103 4.20 -6.52 17.52
C TRP A 103 3.85 -5.76 16.25
N LYS A 104 4.51 -6.11 15.15
CA LYS A 104 4.15 -5.66 13.81
C LYS A 104 4.37 -6.74 12.77
N GLU A 105 3.56 -6.75 11.72
CA GLU A 105 3.67 -7.69 10.62
C GLU A 105 3.17 -7.11 9.30
N ALA A 106 3.46 -7.79 8.19
CA ALA A 106 3.06 -7.36 6.87
C ALA A 106 1.54 -7.16 6.77
N SER A 107 1.15 -6.08 6.10
CA SER A 107 -0.25 -5.83 5.75
C SER A 107 -0.80 -6.93 4.82
N ALA A 108 -2.12 -7.10 4.82
CA ALA A 108 -2.77 -8.08 3.94
C ALA A 108 -2.68 -7.67 2.45
N ILE A 109 -2.38 -6.40 2.18
CA ILE A 109 -2.27 -5.84 0.84
C ILE A 109 -0.83 -5.39 0.63
N LYS A 110 -0.07 -6.18 -0.12
CA LYS A 110 1.26 -5.78 -0.56
C LYS A 110 1.14 -4.72 -1.65
N ASN A 111 2.06 -3.76 -1.66
CA ASN A 111 2.14 -2.76 -2.73
C ASN A 111 2.55 -3.45 -4.05
N LYS A 112 1.67 -3.38 -5.05
CA LYS A 112 1.86 -3.95 -6.40
C LYS A 112 2.32 -2.90 -7.43
N GLY A 113 3.03 -1.86 -6.99
CA GLY A 113 3.53 -0.76 -7.82
C GLY A 113 2.60 0.46 -7.88
N ASP A 114 1.45 0.41 -7.21
CA ASP A 114 0.42 1.45 -7.22
C ASP A 114 0.72 2.63 -6.29
N LYS A 115 1.81 2.61 -5.51
CA LYS A 115 2.11 3.63 -4.49
C LYS A 115 1.09 3.67 -3.34
N PHE A 116 0.34 2.58 -3.12
CA PHE A 116 -0.59 2.47 -1.97
C PHE A 116 0.17 2.15 -0.66
N PHE A 117 0.96 3.11 -0.18
CA PHE A 117 1.72 3.02 1.07
C PHE A 117 0.80 3.29 2.26
N HIS A 118 0.77 2.40 3.25
CA HIS A 118 -0.17 2.54 4.35
C HIS A 118 0.32 1.90 5.65
N SER A 119 -0.16 2.41 6.78
CA SER A 119 0.03 1.83 8.10
C SER A 119 -1.33 1.61 8.76
N MET A 120 -1.48 0.49 9.47
CA MET A 120 -2.66 0.18 10.27
C MET A 120 -2.25 0.02 11.73
N PHE A 121 -2.59 1.00 12.57
CA PHE A 121 -2.34 0.95 14.00
C PHE A 121 -3.58 0.39 14.69
N ILE A 122 -3.45 -0.74 15.37
CA ILE A 122 -4.57 -1.47 15.96
C ILE A 122 -4.33 -1.54 17.46
N LYS A 123 -5.09 -0.76 18.21
CA LYS A 123 -5.03 -0.68 19.67
C LYS A 123 -6.12 -1.52 20.32
N SER A 124 -5.75 -2.32 21.30
CA SER A 124 -6.72 -3.06 22.12
C SER A 124 -6.10 -3.55 23.43
N ALA A 125 -6.88 -3.54 24.51
CA ALA A 125 -6.51 -4.20 25.77
C ALA A 125 -6.29 -5.72 25.60
N TYR A 126 -6.87 -6.31 24.55
CA TYR A 126 -6.61 -7.69 24.20
C TYR A 126 -5.12 -7.98 23.94
N PHE A 127 -4.36 -7.00 23.47
CA PHE A 127 -2.93 -7.16 23.19
C PHE A 127 -2.03 -7.03 24.43
N ASP A 128 -2.60 -6.70 25.61
CA ASP A 128 -1.84 -6.57 26.85
C ASP A 128 -1.23 -7.92 27.28
N SER A 129 -1.91 -9.02 26.95
CA SER A 129 -1.51 -10.40 27.26
C SER A 129 -1.66 -11.31 26.04
N PHE A 130 -1.31 -10.83 24.84
CA PHE A 130 -1.40 -11.62 23.61
C PHE A 130 -0.06 -12.27 23.24
N SER A 131 -0.08 -13.56 22.89
CA SER A 131 1.08 -14.29 22.39
C SER A 131 1.20 -14.16 20.87
N PHE A 132 2.13 -13.31 20.42
CA PHE A 132 2.39 -13.13 18.98
C PHE A 132 3.25 -14.24 18.36
N GLN A 133 3.92 -15.05 19.19
CA GLN A 133 4.88 -16.08 18.77
C GLN A 133 4.24 -17.45 18.49
N THR A 134 3.01 -17.69 18.93
CA THR A 134 2.27 -18.92 18.61
C THR A 134 1.80 -18.86 17.17
N SER A 135 2.38 -19.69 16.30
CA SER A 135 1.91 -19.86 14.91
C SER A 135 0.60 -20.64 14.90
N GLU A 136 -0.24 -20.40 13.90
CA GLU A 136 -1.47 -21.20 13.69
C GLU A 136 -1.13 -22.69 13.44
N GLU A 137 0.07 -22.99 12.94
CA GLU A 137 0.54 -24.34 12.59
C GLU A 137 1.07 -25.14 13.79
N ASN A 138 1.55 -24.48 14.86
CA ASN A 138 2.19 -25.18 15.98
C ASN A 138 1.19 -25.81 16.97
N GLY A 139 -0.12 -25.56 16.80
CA GLY A 139 -1.21 -26.21 17.54
C GLY A 139 -1.20 -26.07 19.07
N GLN A 140 -0.24 -25.34 19.64
CA GLN A 140 -0.14 -25.08 21.07
C GLN A 140 -0.62 -23.65 21.32
N ASP A 141 -1.90 -23.53 21.65
CA ASP A 141 -2.43 -22.30 22.22
C ASP A 141 -1.71 -22.05 23.56
N PRO A 142 -1.36 -20.79 23.85
CA PRO A 142 -0.73 -20.44 25.12
C PRO A 142 -1.71 -20.75 26.26
N LEU A 143 -1.17 -21.22 27.39
CA LEU A 143 -1.96 -21.54 28.60
C LEU A 143 -2.72 -20.33 29.16
N LEU A 144 -2.22 -19.11 28.90
CA LEU A 144 -2.82 -17.84 29.33
C LEU A 144 -2.66 -16.80 28.23
N GLY A 145 -3.66 -15.92 28.12
CA GLY A 145 -3.64 -14.80 27.17
C GLY A 145 -4.31 -15.09 25.84
N GLY A 146 -4.26 -14.12 24.94
CA GLY A 146 -4.80 -14.25 23.58
C GLY A 146 -3.81 -14.88 22.60
N ALA A 147 -4.31 -15.48 21.53
CA ALA A 147 -3.51 -16.12 20.50
C ALA A 147 -4.03 -15.84 19.08
N ARG A 148 -3.19 -16.14 18.07
CA ARG A 148 -3.55 -15.94 16.65
C ARG A 148 -4.74 -16.80 16.21
N SER A 149 -4.93 -17.95 16.84
CA SER A 149 -6.05 -18.88 16.64
C SER A 149 -7.39 -18.32 17.14
N ASP A 150 -7.39 -17.31 18.01
CA ASP A 150 -8.60 -16.77 18.61
C ASP A 150 -9.55 -16.18 17.55
N ALA A 151 -10.84 -16.43 17.75
CA ALA A 151 -11.89 -15.94 16.85
C ALA A 151 -11.86 -14.41 16.70
N GLN A 152 -11.63 -13.67 17.79
CA GLN A 152 -11.57 -12.20 17.77
C GLN A 152 -10.36 -11.65 17.01
N PHE A 153 -9.20 -12.32 17.09
CA PHE A 153 -8.02 -11.93 16.31
C PHE A 153 -8.27 -12.16 14.82
N ARG A 154 -8.75 -13.36 14.43
CA ARG A 154 -9.08 -13.67 13.03
C ARG A 154 -10.17 -12.76 12.47
N PHE A 155 -11.18 -12.43 13.28
CA PHE A 155 -12.20 -11.44 12.94
C PHE A 155 -11.59 -10.07 12.64
N MET A 156 -10.76 -9.55 13.54
CA MET A 156 -10.07 -8.27 13.36
C MET A 156 -9.21 -8.27 12.10
N ARG A 157 -8.43 -9.32 11.88
CA ARG A 157 -7.58 -9.48 10.68
C ARG A 157 -8.40 -9.45 9.40
N LYS A 158 -9.52 -10.16 9.36
CA LYS A 158 -10.40 -10.20 8.19
C LYS A 158 -11.03 -8.83 7.92
N LYS A 159 -11.51 -8.14 8.97
CA LYS A 159 -12.15 -6.83 8.85
C LYS A 159 -11.16 -5.75 8.39
N THR A 160 -9.98 -5.70 8.98
CA THR A 160 -8.93 -4.74 8.58
C THR A 160 -8.40 -5.00 7.17
N ALA A 161 -8.22 -6.27 6.78
CA ALA A 161 -7.86 -6.62 5.40
C ALA A 161 -8.94 -6.20 4.40
N ASN A 162 -10.22 -6.40 4.73
CA ASN A 162 -11.32 -5.95 3.87
C ASN A 162 -11.38 -4.42 3.76
N TYR A 163 -11.20 -3.71 4.87
CA TYR A 163 -11.14 -2.26 4.89
C TYR A 163 -10.04 -1.71 3.96
N LEU A 164 -8.84 -2.28 4.04
CA LEU A 164 -7.75 -1.90 3.13
C LEU A 164 -8.09 -2.14 1.66
N ARG A 165 -8.82 -3.22 1.33
CA ARG A 165 -9.25 -3.51 -0.06
C ARG A 165 -10.21 -2.44 -0.55
N ILE A 166 -11.15 -2.02 0.30
CA ILE A 166 -12.10 -0.94 0.00
C ILE A 166 -11.37 0.38 -0.22
N LYS A 167 -10.42 0.74 0.64
CA LYS A 167 -9.61 1.97 0.49
C LYS A 167 -8.72 1.98 -0.75
N ARG A 168 -8.16 0.82 -1.13
CA ARG A 168 -7.28 0.69 -2.30
C ARG A 168 -8.03 0.83 -3.63
N LYS A 169 -9.28 0.38 -3.72
CA LYS A 169 -10.06 0.37 -4.96
C LYS A 169 -10.20 1.76 -5.63
N PRO A 170 -10.74 2.80 -4.97
CA PRO A 170 -10.87 4.12 -5.57
C PRO A 170 -9.51 4.76 -5.89
N PHE A 171 -8.49 4.44 -5.11
CA PHE A 171 -7.12 4.87 -5.37
C PHE A 171 -6.56 4.28 -6.66
N LEU A 172 -6.81 2.99 -6.95
CA LEU A 172 -6.44 2.37 -8.22
C LEU A 172 -7.19 2.99 -9.40
N ASP A 173 -8.47 3.32 -9.23
CA ASP A 173 -9.28 3.99 -10.26
C ASP A 173 -8.70 5.37 -10.61
N GLU A 174 -8.42 6.21 -9.61
CA GLU A 174 -7.84 7.54 -9.79
C GLU A 174 -6.48 7.49 -10.50
N PHE A 175 -5.61 6.55 -10.11
CA PHE A 175 -4.29 6.43 -10.70
C PHE A 175 -4.30 5.83 -12.12
N ALA A 176 -5.25 4.95 -12.41
CA ALA A 176 -5.48 4.46 -13.76
C ALA A 176 -5.89 5.60 -14.70
N ASP A 177 -6.77 6.51 -14.25
CA ASP A 177 -7.17 7.68 -15.02
C ASP A 177 -6.02 8.66 -15.23
N LYS A 178 -5.22 8.91 -14.18
CA LYS A 178 -4.01 9.74 -14.28
C LYS A 178 -3.00 9.18 -15.27
N LEU A 179 -2.79 7.87 -15.29
CA LEU A 179 -1.89 7.21 -16.22
C LEU A 179 -2.34 7.39 -17.67
N VAL A 180 -3.63 7.21 -17.95
CA VAL A 180 -4.18 7.43 -19.29
C VAL A 180 -3.99 8.88 -19.72
N LEU A 181 -4.32 9.85 -18.85
CA LEU A 181 -4.13 11.26 -19.14
C LEU A 181 -2.65 11.61 -19.38
N GLU A 182 -1.73 11.01 -18.63
CA GLU A 182 -0.29 11.13 -18.86
C GLU A 182 0.09 10.63 -20.26
N TYR A 183 -0.45 9.50 -20.70
CA TYR A 183 -0.16 8.91 -22.00
C TYR A 183 -0.76 9.73 -23.16
N GLU A 184 -1.95 10.29 -22.98
CA GLU A 184 -2.57 11.22 -23.94
C GLU A 184 -1.71 12.49 -24.09
N ASN A 185 -1.33 13.11 -22.97
CA ASN A 185 -0.48 14.32 -22.97
C ASN A 185 0.91 14.07 -23.58
N ALA A 186 1.46 12.87 -23.37
CA ALA A 186 2.73 12.45 -23.97
C ALA A 186 2.60 11.98 -25.43
N GLN A 187 1.41 12.07 -26.03
CA GLN A 187 1.10 11.62 -27.39
C GLN A 187 1.45 10.14 -27.63
N ILE A 188 1.32 9.31 -26.59
CA ILE A 188 1.54 7.86 -26.65
C ILE A 188 0.27 7.16 -27.14
N ILE A 189 -0.89 7.64 -26.70
CA ILE A 189 -2.22 7.23 -27.16
C ILE A 189 -2.98 8.45 -27.64
N SER A 190 -3.94 8.23 -28.54
CA SER A 190 -4.86 9.30 -28.97
C SER A 190 -5.87 9.59 -27.85
N PRO A 191 -6.31 10.84 -27.67
CA PRO A 191 -7.38 11.17 -26.74
C PRO A 191 -8.64 10.36 -27.04
N SER A 192 -9.27 9.80 -26.01
CA SER A 192 -10.49 9.01 -26.15
C SER A 192 -11.61 9.82 -26.82
N GLU A 193 -12.04 9.46 -28.03
CA GLU A 193 -13.35 9.89 -28.54
C GLU A 193 -14.43 9.13 -27.75
N LYS A 194 -15.45 9.85 -27.24
CA LYS A 194 -16.54 9.32 -26.38
C LYS A 194 -17.38 8.17 -27.00
N THR A 195 -17.01 7.64 -28.16
CA THR A 195 -17.86 6.89 -29.10
C THR A 195 -17.62 5.37 -29.15
N GLY A 196 -16.91 4.79 -28.17
CA GLY A 196 -17.17 3.39 -27.80
C GLY A 196 -16.53 2.28 -28.64
N LYS A 197 -15.47 2.54 -29.40
CA LYS A 197 -14.55 1.44 -29.79
C LYS A 197 -13.68 1.08 -28.58
N ARG A 198 -13.28 -0.20 -28.43
CA ARG A 198 -12.38 -0.69 -27.36
C ARG A 198 -11.05 0.05 -27.40
N ASP A 199 -11.07 1.23 -26.82
CA ASP A 199 -10.01 2.20 -26.77
C ASP A 199 -8.90 1.61 -25.90
N ILE A 200 -7.67 1.62 -26.42
CA ILE A 200 -6.45 1.21 -25.71
C ILE A 200 -6.42 1.79 -24.27
N SER A 201 -7.00 2.97 -24.08
CA SER A 201 -7.21 3.63 -22.79
C SER A 201 -8.01 2.80 -21.78
N GLN A 202 -9.04 2.06 -22.18
CA GLN A 202 -9.79 1.17 -21.29
C GLN A 202 -8.95 -0.03 -20.87
N ILE A 203 -8.20 -0.61 -21.81
CA ILE A 203 -7.32 -1.74 -21.53
C ILE A 203 -6.19 -1.34 -20.59
N ILE A 204 -5.58 -0.17 -20.80
CA ILE A 204 -4.57 0.39 -19.88
C ILE A 204 -5.15 0.54 -18.48
N ARG A 205 -6.36 1.09 -18.32
CA ARG A 205 -7.00 1.22 -17.00
C ARG A 205 -7.19 -0.13 -16.32
N MET A 206 -7.71 -1.10 -17.06
CA MET A 206 -7.99 -2.43 -16.53
C MET A 206 -6.70 -3.16 -16.13
N LEU A 207 -5.69 -3.13 -17.01
CA LEU A 207 -4.36 -3.68 -16.72
C LEU A 207 -3.69 -2.99 -15.53
N TYR A 208 -3.82 -1.67 -15.40
CA TYR A 208 -3.26 -0.93 -14.28
C TYR A 208 -3.92 -1.34 -12.96
N LYS A 209 -5.26 -1.41 -12.93
CA LYS A 209 -6.01 -1.81 -11.73
C LYS A 209 -5.65 -3.22 -11.26
N MET A 210 -5.38 -4.13 -12.20
CA MET A 210 -4.93 -5.48 -11.90
C MET A 210 -3.47 -5.52 -11.45
N GLN A 211 -2.57 -4.97 -12.27
CA GLN A 211 -1.12 -5.03 -12.09
C GLN A 211 -0.45 -3.67 -12.37
N PRO A 212 -0.47 -2.75 -11.39
CA PRO A 212 0.13 -1.42 -11.54
C PRO A 212 1.61 -1.45 -11.89
N ARG A 213 2.34 -2.49 -11.45
CA ARG A 213 3.75 -2.74 -11.74
C ARG A 213 4.07 -2.78 -13.23
N LEU A 214 3.15 -3.20 -14.09
CA LEU A 214 3.32 -3.20 -15.55
C LEU A 214 3.68 -1.81 -16.09
N PHE A 215 3.20 -0.77 -15.41
CA PHE A 215 3.35 0.63 -15.83
C PHE A 215 4.31 1.40 -14.93
N SER A 216 4.93 0.73 -13.95
CA SER A 216 5.83 1.37 -12.99
C SER A 216 7.24 1.50 -13.55
N SER A 217 7.88 2.66 -13.33
CA SER A 217 9.29 2.91 -13.66
C SER A 217 9.67 2.76 -15.14
N LEU A 218 8.72 2.89 -16.07
CA LEU A 218 9.00 2.90 -17.51
C LEU A 218 9.45 4.29 -17.98
N ASN A 219 10.48 4.34 -18.82
CA ASN A 219 10.84 5.55 -19.56
C ASN A 219 9.89 5.78 -20.75
N LEU A 220 9.98 6.93 -21.42
CA LEU A 220 9.07 7.30 -22.51
C LEU A 220 9.04 6.27 -23.65
N GLU A 221 10.21 5.78 -24.07
CA GLU A 221 10.31 4.79 -25.15
C GLU A 221 9.70 3.44 -24.76
N GLN A 222 9.92 2.99 -23.53
CA GLN A 222 9.32 1.77 -22.99
C GLN A 222 7.80 1.87 -22.90
N LYS A 223 7.25 3.03 -22.52
CA LYS A 223 5.80 3.28 -22.51
C LYS A 223 5.23 3.16 -23.93
N LYS A 224 5.85 3.83 -24.92
CA LYS A 224 5.44 3.74 -26.33
C LYS A 224 5.49 2.31 -26.86
N MET A 225 6.57 1.59 -26.56
CA MET A 225 6.72 0.19 -26.96
C MET A 225 5.63 -0.70 -26.36
N LEU A 226 5.37 -0.59 -25.05
CA LEU A 226 4.33 -1.37 -24.37
C LEU A 226 2.95 -1.09 -24.99
N VAL A 227 2.60 0.18 -25.18
CA VAL A 227 1.32 0.59 -25.76
C VAL A 227 1.18 0.09 -27.20
N GLY A 228 2.19 0.30 -28.04
CA GLY A 228 2.16 -0.17 -29.43
C GLY A 228 2.03 -1.69 -29.54
N LEU A 229 2.68 -2.45 -28.64
CA LEU A 229 2.50 -3.91 -28.58
C LEU A 229 1.09 -4.30 -28.14
N LEU A 230 0.50 -3.58 -27.17
CA LEU A 230 -0.89 -3.80 -26.77
C LEU A 230 -1.84 -3.52 -27.93
N GLU A 231 -1.68 -2.40 -28.64
CA GLU A 231 -2.49 -2.03 -29.81
C GLU A 231 -2.41 -3.09 -30.93
N LEU A 232 -1.20 -3.54 -31.27
CA LEU A 232 -0.98 -4.60 -32.25
C LEU A 232 -1.67 -5.90 -31.82
N ALA A 233 -1.55 -6.26 -30.54
CA ALA A 233 -2.14 -7.49 -30.05
C ALA A 233 -3.68 -7.43 -30.03
N ILE A 234 -4.26 -6.27 -29.69
CA ILE A 234 -5.71 -6.01 -29.72
C ILE A 234 -6.25 -6.09 -31.16
N GLY A 235 -5.51 -5.56 -32.13
CA GLY A 235 -5.87 -5.57 -33.55
C GLY A 235 -5.61 -6.90 -34.28
N SER A 236 -5.11 -7.92 -33.58
CA SER A 236 -4.75 -9.21 -34.16
C SER A 236 -5.68 -10.35 -33.71
N ASP A 237 -5.71 -11.43 -34.47
CA ASP A 237 -6.38 -12.69 -34.09
C ASP A 237 -5.74 -13.36 -32.85
N LYS A 238 -4.61 -12.84 -32.35
CA LYS A 238 -3.87 -13.33 -31.17
C LYS A 238 -4.25 -12.64 -29.87
N LYS A 239 -5.36 -11.90 -29.83
CA LYS A 239 -5.86 -11.23 -28.62
C LYS A 239 -5.97 -12.19 -27.41
N ALA A 240 -6.33 -13.45 -27.65
CA ALA A 240 -6.41 -14.49 -26.62
C ALA A 240 -5.05 -14.90 -26.01
N ASP A 241 -3.94 -14.53 -26.65
CA ASP A 241 -2.59 -14.82 -26.14
C ASP A 241 -2.02 -13.68 -25.28
N ILE A 242 -2.65 -12.49 -25.26
CA ILE A 242 -2.23 -11.36 -24.40
C ILE A 242 -2.14 -11.75 -22.92
N PRO A 243 -3.13 -12.46 -22.33
CA PRO A 243 -3.02 -12.92 -20.95
C PRO A 243 -1.79 -13.79 -20.70
N LYS A 244 -1.45 -14.68 -21.65
CA LYS A 244 -0.29 -15.58 -21.55
C LYS A 244 1.02 -14.80 -21.57
N ILE A 245 1.11 -13.80 -22.45
CA ILE A 245 2.30 -12.94 -22.56
C ILE A 245 2.47 -12.14 -21.27
N ILE A 246 1.40 -11.51 -20.76
CA ILE A 246 1.48 -10.74 -19.51
C ILE A 246 1.86 -11.65 -18.33
N ASN A 247 1.27 -12.86 -18.25
CA ASN A 247 1.60 -13.85 -17.22
C ASN A 247 3.06 -14.36 -17.31
N SER A 248 3.68 -14.30 -18.48
CA SER A 248 5.10 -14.65 -18.66
C SER A 248 6.06 -13.56 -18.17
N ILE A 249 5.57 -12.31 -18.07
CA ILE A 249 6.36 -11.15 -17.65
C ILE A 249 6.16 -10.88 -16.15
N ILE A 250 4.96 -11.15 -15.64
CA ILE A 250 4.59 -10.95 -14.24
C ILE A 250 3.84 -12.19 -13.74
N GLU A 251 4.27 -12.71 -12.59
CA GLU A 251 3.52 -13.76 -11.89
C GLU A 251 2.15 -13.24 -11.43
N LEU A 252 1.10 -13.62 -12.16
CA LEU A 252 -0.29 -13.34 -11.80
C LEU A 252 -0.84 -14.47 -10.92
N SER A 253 -1.63 -14.13 -9.90
CA SER A 253 -2.45 -15.11 -9.18
C SER A 253 -3.54 -15.70 -10.08
N GLU A 254 -4.09 -16.87 -9.73
CA GLU A 254 -5.17 -17.51 -10.50
C GLU A 254 -6.38 -16.57 -10.71
N GLU A 255 -6.74 -15.81 -9.68
CA GLU A 255 -7.81 -14.81 -9.75
C GLU A 255 -7.50 -13.73 -10.81
N GLU A 256 -6.28 -13.22 -10.83
CA GLU A 256 -5.83 -12.22 -11.80
C GLU A 256 -5.72 -12.80 -13.22
N GLN A 257 -5.32 -14.06 -13.37
CA GLN A 257 -5.30 -14.73 -14.68
C GLN A 257 -6.71 -14.90 -15.24
N ASN A 258 -7.67 -15.24 -14.38
CA ASN A 258 -9.08 -15.38 -14.77
C ASN A 258 -9.67 -14.02 -15.16
N GLU A 259 -9.49 -12.99 -14.32
CA GLU A 259 -9.90 -11.63 -14.66
C GLU A 259 -9.28 -11.19 -16.00
N LEU A 260 -7.98 -11.42 -16.20
CA LEU A 260 -7.29 -11.00 -17.43
C LEU A 260 -7.85 -11.72 -18.65
N SER A 261 -8.10 -13.02 -18.52
CA SER A 261 -8.69 -13.83 -19.58
C SER A 261 -10.08 -13.32 -19.94
N GLU A 262 -10.92 -12.94 -18.98
CA GLU A 262 -12.25 -12.36 -19.23
C GLU A 262 -12.18 -11.04 -20.02
N ILE A 263 -11.21 -10.17 -19.71
CA ILE A 263 -11.00 -8.89 -20.40
C ILE A 263 -10.77 -9.11 -21.89
N PHE A 264 -9.93 -10.08 -22.23
CA PHE A 264 -9.52 -10.35 -23.61
C PHE A 264 -10.41 -11.39 -24.33
N SER A 265 -11.26 -12.13 -23.62
CA SER A 265 -12.17 -13.14 -24.19
C SER A 265 -13.60 -12.65 -24.41
N ARG A 266 -14.00 -11.48 -23.90
CA ARG A 266 -15.28 -10.84 -24.29
C ARG A 266 -15.34 -10.71 -25.81
N LYS A 267 -16.13 -11.59 -26.46
CA LYS A 267 -16.52 -11.47 -27.86
C LYS A 267 -17.01 -10.05 -28.10
N ASP A 268 -16.59 -9.46 -29.20
CA ASP A 268 -17.26 -8.27 -29.71
C ASP A 268 -18.74 -8.63 -29.83
N ALA A 269 -19.59 -7.97 -29.05
CA ALA A 269 -21.02 -8.08 -29.25
C ALA A 269 -21.27 -7.53 -30.67
N PRO A 270 -21.97 -8.27 -31.54
CA PRO A 270 -22.25 -7.79 -32.87
C PRO A 270 -23.12 -6.54 -32.76
N GLU A 271 -22.70 -5.46 -33.43
CA GLU A 271 -23.65 -4.46 -33.95
C GLU A 271 -24.34 -5.03 -35.20
#